data_AF-A0A7I7TE60-F1
#
_entry.id   AF-A0A7I7TE60-F1
#
_cell.length_a   1.000
_cell.length_b   1.000
_cell.length_c   1.000
_cell.angle_alpha   90.00
_cell.angle_beta   90.00
_cell.angle_gamma   90.00
#
_symmetry.space_group_name_H-M   'P 1'
#
loop_
_entity.id
_entity.type
_entity.pdbx_description
1 polymer ?
#
loop_
_entity_poly.entity_id
_entity_poly.type
_entity_poly.pdbx_seq_one_letter_code
_entity_poly.pdbx_strand_id
1 'polypeptide(L)'
;MVTIGFEQAVSARAATAATVVARDPRTRRQLSPDGAPSPRTLRARIGTERAPTGNRRDGESAHMEQSQAVKTFEELFAELGERARTRPAGSATVAALDAGVHTLGKKILEEAGEVWLAAEHEPDEALAEEISQLLYWTQVLMVARGLTLDDIYRKL
;
A
#
# COMPACT_ATOMS: atom_id res chain seq x y z
N MET A 1 0.93 -34.21 1.08
CA MET A 1 2.25 -33.66 1.46
C MET A 1 2.36 -32.23 0.94
N VAL A 2 1.53 -31.31 1.46
CA VAL A 2 1.41 -29.91 1.01
C VAL A 2 1.44 -28.96 2.22
N THR A 3 2.30 -29.26 3.20
CA THR A 3 2.42 -28.48 4.44
C THR A 3 3.77 -27.75 4.55
N ILE A 4 4.77 -28.12 3.76
CA ILE A 4 6.14 -27.59 3.86
C ILE A 4 6.31 -26.26 3.10
N GLY A 5 5.41 -25.93 2.17
CA GLY A 5 5.50 -24.69 1.37
C GLY A 5 4.85 -23.46 2.02
N PHE A 6 4.06 -23.62 3.09
CA PHE A 6 3.31 -22.54 3.73
C PHE A 6 4.21 -21.70 4.66
N GLU A 7 5.14 -22.34 5.38
CA GLU A 7 6.11 -21.63 6.23
C GLU A 7 7.12 -20.80 5.43
N GLN A 8 7.46 -21.21 4.21
CA GLN A 8 8.52 -20.55 3.42
C GLN A 8 8.05 -19.23 2.76
N ALA A 9 6.77 -19.12 2.40
CA ALA A 9 6.24 -17.93 1.71
C ALA A 9 5.98 -16.76 2.67
N VAL A 10 5.44 -17.03 3.86
CA VAL A 10 5.25 -16.00 4.92
C VAL A 10 6.60 -15.55 5.49
N SER A 11 7.59 -16.43 5.51
CA SER A 11 8.92 -16.17 6.08
C SER A 11 9.76 -15.18 5.26
N ALA A 12 9.62 -15.12 3.94
CA ALA A 12 10.51 -14.32 3.09
C ALA A 12 10.35 -12.79 3.25
N ARG A 13 9.16 -12.31 3.66
CA ARG A 13 8.95 -10.89 4.03
C ARG A 13 9.01 -10.65 5.55
N ALA A 14 8.55 -11.60 6.38
CA ALA A 14 8.59 -11.47 7.84
C ALA A 14 10.01 -11.52 8.45
N ALA A 15 10.96 -12.24 7.83
CA ALA A 15 12.33 -12.36 8.34
C ALA A 15 13.12 -11.03 8.34
N THR A 16 12.72 -10.06 7.51
CA THR A 16 13.35 -8.73 7.47
C THR A 16 12.98 -7.89 8.70
N ALA A 17 11.79 -8.08 9.28
CA ALA A 17 11.34 -7.33 10.48
C ALA A 17 11.96 -7.88 11.78
N ALA A 18 12.13 -9.20 11.91
CA ALA A 18 12.63 -9.83 13.14
C ALA A 18 14.09 -9.50 13.49
N THR A 19 14.90 -9.10 12.51
CA THR A 19 16.32 -8.77 12.74
C THR A 19 16.50 -7.41 13.44
N VAL A 20 15.49 -6.53 13.43
CA VAL A 20 15.55 -5.21 14.11
C VAL A 20 15.25 -5.31 15.61
N VAL A 21 14.49 -6.31 16.05
CA VAL A 21 14.03 -6.45 17.45
C VAL A 21 15.12 -6.95 18.42
N ALA A 22 16.16 -7.64 17.93
CA ALA A 22 17.21 -8.19 18.80
C ALA A 22 18.33 -7.20 19.19
N ARG A 23 18.21 -5.91 18.85
CA ARG A 23 19.24 -4.89 19.11
C ARG A 23 18.73 -3.60 19.74
N ASP A 24 17.65 -3.62 20.53
CA ASP A 24 17.28 -2.44 21.32
C ASP A 24 18.20 -2.29 22.55
N PRO A 25 19.08 -1.26 22.62
CA PRO A 25 20.02 -1.05 23.73
C PRO A 25 19.39 -0.28 24.91
N ARG A 26 18.09 0.01 24.91
CA ARG A 26 17.44 0.96 25.85
C ARG A 26 17.32 0.50 27.31
N THR A 27 17.85 -0.66 27.69
CA THR A 27 17.89 -1.12 29.09
C THR A 27 19.17 -0.75 29.86
N ARG A 28 20.14 -0.02 29.29
CA ARG A 28 21.34 0.41 30.03
C ARG A 28 21.28 1.88 30.46
N ARG A 29 20.84 2.05 31.70
CA ARG A 29 20.79 3.29 32.50
C ARG A 29 22.12 4.05 32.54
N GLN A 30 22.01 5.39 32.48
CA GLN A 30 22.85 6.45 33.08
C GLN A 30 24.34 6.54 32.71
N LEU A 31 24.72 7.69 32.12
CA LEU A 31 25.77 8.63 32.57
C LEU A 31 25.81 9.84 31.61
N SER A 32 25.47 11.03 32.10
CA SER A 32 25.96 12.34 31.58
C SER A 32 27.29 12.64 32.29
N PRO A 33 28.27 13.39 31.70
CA PRO A 33 28.09 14.80 31.34
C PRO A 33 28.92 15.34 30.14
N ASP A 34 28.65 16.60 29.83
CA ASP A 34 29.51 17.61 29.18
C ASP A 34 29.77 17.61 27.66
N GLY A 35 29.54 18.81 27.07
CA GLY A 35 30.27 19.28 25.90
C GLY A 35 29.46 19.97 24.79
N ALA A 36 28.89 21.15 25.03
CA ALA A 36 28.60 22.09 23.93
C ALA A 36 29.90 22.87 23.55
N PRO A 37 30.09 23.26 22.28
CA PRO A 37 29.99 24.68 21.98
C PRO A 37 29.35 25.04 20.61
N SER A 38 28.94 26.32 20.53
CA SER A 38 28.12 26.98 19.50
C SER A 38 28.96 27.76 18.42
N PRO A 39 28.49 28.86 17.79
CA PRO A 39 28.16 28.97 16.35
C PRO A 39 29.03 30.00 15.59
N ARG A 40 28.90 30.14 14.25
CA ARG A 40 29.32 31.34 13.50
C ARG A 40 28.73 31.41 12.08
N THR A 41 27.72 32.25 11.79
CA THR A 41 27.65 33.68 11.36
C THR A 41 27.95 34.03 9.89
N LEU A 42 26.92 34.63 9.26
CA LEU A 42 26.88 35.90 8.51
C LEU A 42 27.23 36.02 7.00
N ARG A 43 26.15 36.23 6.23
CA ARG A 43 25.81 37.27 5.20
C ARG A 43 26.65 37.51 3.94
N ALA A 44 25.85 37.95 2.94
CA ALA A 44 26.01 39.08 2.00
C ALA A 44 26.35 38.61 0.56
N ARG A 45 25.88 39.17 -0.57
CA ARG A 45 25.24 40.44 -0.98
C ARG A 45 24.43 40.18 -2.29
N ILE A 46 23.25 40.77 -2.47
CA ILE A 46 22.91 41.86 -3.42
C ILE A 46 23.54 41.74 -4.82
N GLY A 47 22.68 41.51 -5.82
CA GLY A 47 22.93 41.76 -7.25
C GLY A 47 21.61 42.12 -7.93
N THR A 48 21.51 43.36 -8.38
CA THR A 48 20.37 44.01 -9.05
C THR A 48 20.45 43.77 -10.55
N GLU A 49 19.33 43.45 -11.21
CA GLU A 49 19.10 43.81 -12.62
C GLU A 49 17.61 43.64 -13.01
N ARG A 50 17.04 44.67 -13.63
CA ARG A 50 15.70 44.68 -14.24
C ARG A 50 15.82 44.98 -15.72
N ALA A 51 14.84 44.41 -16.44
CA ALA A 51 14.26 44.81 -17.73
C ALA A 51 14.76 44.05 -18.98
N PRO A 52 13.98 44.06 -20.08
CA PRO A 52 12.65 43.46 -20.21
C PRO A 52 12.55 42.62 -21.50
N THR A 53 11.71 41.59 -21.61
CA THR A 53 11.33 41.08 -22.93
C THR A 53 10.15 40.11 -22.87
N GLY A 54 9.27 40.23 -23.87
CA GLY A 54 8.67 39.06 -24.50
C GLY A 54 7.35 38.59 -23.93
N ASN A 55 6.26 39.17 -24.44
CA ASN A 55 4.98 38.49 -24.52
C ASN A 55 5.17 37.19 -25.34
N ARG A 56 5.27 36.04 -24.67
CA ARG A 56 5.32 34.73 -25.32
C ARG A 56 4.15 33.91 -24.74
N ARG A 57 3.29 33.49 -25.67
CA ARG A 57 2.13 32.63 -25.41
C ARG A 57 2.67 31.27 -25.04
N ASP A 58 2.86 31.02 -23.74
CA ASP A 58 3.14 29.67 -23.29
C ASP A 58 1.79 29.02 -22.99
N GLY A 59 1.45 28.06 -23.84
CA GLY A 59 0.28 27.21 -23.67
C GLY A 59 0.32 26.62 -22.28
N GLU A 60 -0.70 26.95 -21.52
CA GLU A 60 -1.10 26.23 -20.32
C GLU A 60 -1.47 24.82 -20.78
N SER A 61 -0.45 23.96 -20.89
CA SER A 61 -0.62 22.51 -20.88
C SER A 61 -1.30 22.21 -19.56
N ALA A 62 -2.63 22.18 -19.59
CA ALA A 62 -3.45 21.70 -18.51
C ALA A 62 -2.99 20.26 -18.23
N HIS A 63 -2.07 20.13 -17.26
CA HIS A 63 -1.90 18.89 -16.54
C HIS A 63 -3.27 18.63 -15.91
N MET A 64 -4.06 17.80 -16.59
CA MET A 64 -5.22 17.15 -15.99
C MET A 64 -4.67 16.36 -14.81
N GLU A 65 -4.71 16.94 -13.62
CA GLU A 65 -4.71 16.20 -12.38
C GLU A 65 -5.89 15.24 -12.47
N GLN A 66 -5.61 14.03 -12.96
CA GLN A 66 -6.50 12.90 -12.78
C GLN A 66 -6.52 12.64 -11.28
N SER A 67 -7.45 13.30 -10.59
CA SER A 67 -7.79 12.93 -9.23
C SER A 67 -8.23 11.47 -9.28
N GLN A 68 -7.40 10.58 -8.73
CA GLN A 68 -7.77 9.19 -8.51
C GLN A 68 -8.96 9.22 -7.56
N ALA A 69 -10.17 9.12 -8.12
CA ALA A 69 -11.39 9.12 -7.33
C ALA A 69 -11.29 7.97 -6.32
N VAL A 70 -11.41 8.31 -5.03
CA VAL A 70 -11.48 7.32 -3.96
C VAL A 70 -12.71 6.46 -4.24
N LYS A 71 -12.48 5.17 -4.49
CA LYS A 71 -13.56 4.21 -4.76
C LYS A 71 -14.13 3.73 -3.44
N THR A 72 -15.45 3.72 -3.35
CA THR A 72 -16.17 3.04 -2.27
C THR A 72 -16.04 1.53 -2.41
N PHE A 73 -16.35 0.80 -1.33
CA PHE A 73 -16.31 -0.66 -1.33
C PHE A 73 -17.24 -1.26 -2.39
N GLU A 74 -18.43 -0.66 -2.55
CA GLU A 74 -19.45 -1.00 -3.53
C GLU A 74 -19.00 -0.73 -4.98
N GLU A 75 -18.38 0.42 -5.23
CA GLU A 75 -17.87 0.78 -6.55
C GLU A 75 -16.76 -0.17 -7.01
N LEU A 76 -15.84 -0.53 -6.10
CA LEU A 76 -14.83 -1.54 -6.39
C LEU A 76 -15.50 -2.87 -6.74
N PHE A 77 -16.47 -3.31 -5.95
CA PHE A 77 -17.15 -4.59 -6.19
C PHE A 77 -17.86 -4.63 -7.54
N ALA A 78 -18.55 -3.54 -7.89
CA ALA A 78 -19.21 -3.37 -9.18
C ALA A 78 -18.21 -3.42 -10.34
N GLU A 79 -17.06 -2.76 -10.21
CA GLU A 79 -15.99 -2.77 -11.20
C GLU A 79 -15.38 -4.17 -11.38
N LEU A 80 -15.11 -4.89 -10.29
CA LEU A 80 -14.59 -6.26 -10.35
C LEU A 80 -15.59 -7.21 -11.04
N GLY A 81 -16.89 -7.05 -10.73
CA GLY A 81 -17.96 -7.76 -11.41
C GLY A 81 -18.00 -7.44 -12.91
N GLU A 82 -17.80 -6.18 -13.30
CA GLU A 82 -17.75 -5.79 -14.71
C GLU A 82 -16.53 -6.35 -15.42
N ARG A 83 -15.35 -6.33 -14.80
CA ARG A 83 -14.14 -6.96 -15.34
C ARG A 83 -14.32 -8.46 -15.53
N ALA A 84 -15.00 -9.13 -14.60
CA ALA A 84 -15.32 -10.55 -14.71
C ALA A 84 -16.23 -10.84 -15.92
N ARG A 85 -17.18 -9.94 -16.22
CA ARG A 85 -18.08 -10.05 -17.38
C ARG A 85 -17.39 -9.72 -18.72
N THR A 86 -16.73 -8.58 -18.79
CA THR A 86 -16.15 -8.03 -20.04
C THR A 86 -14.80 -8.62 -20.38
N ARG A 87 -14.11 -9.20 -19.40
CA ARG A 87 -12.81 -9.86 -19.54
C ARG A 87 -11.78 -9.04 -20.33
N PRO A 88 -11.50 -7.78 -19.94
CA PRO A 88 -10.57 -6.93 -20.68
C PRO A 88 -9.16 -7.52 -20.69
N ALA A 89 -8.49 -7.45 -21.85
CA ALA A 89 -7.15 -7.98 -22.03
C ALA A 89 -6.16 -7.33 -21.05
N GLY A 90 -5.28 -8.15 -20.45
CA GLY A 90 -4.29 -7.69 -19.48
C GLY A 90 -4.82 -7.41 -18.07
N SER A 91 -6.10 -7.69 -17.78
CA SER A 91 -6.64 -7.49 -16.44
C SER A 91 -6.08 -8.52 -15.44
N ALA A 92 -5.40 -8.03 -14.41
CA ALA A 92 -4.95 -8.85 -13.29
C ALA A 92 -6.12 -9.54 -12.56
N THR A 93 -7.28 -8.87 -12.47
CA THR A 93 -8.49 -9.46 -11.90
C THR A 93 -8.97 -10.66 -12.71
N VAL A 94 -8.98 -10.55 -14.04
CA VAL A 94 -9.39 -11.66 -14.92
C VAL A 94 -8.42 -12.84 -14.78
N ALA A 95 -7.11 -12.57 -14.80
CA ALA A 95 -6.09 -13.60 -14.60
C ALA A 95 -6.23 -14.31 -13.25
N ALA A 96 -6.54 -13.56 -12.19
CA ALA A 96 -6.80 -14.11 -10.86
C ALA A 96 -8.05 -14.99 -10.80
N LEU A 97 -9.15 -14.58 -11.45
CA LEU A 97 -10.37 -15.38 -11.56
C LEU A 97 -10.11 -16.69 -12.30
N ASP A 98 -9.35 -16.63 -13.39
CA ASP A 98 -8.98 -17.80 -14.20
C ASP A 98 -8.06 -18.77 -13.44
N ALA A 99 -7.24 -18.26 -12.52
CA ALA A 99 -6.39 -19.08 -11.64
C ALA A 99 -7.18 -19.86 -10.57
N GLY A 100 -8.47 -19.56 -10.40
CA GLY A 100 -9.42 -20.33 -9.62
C GLY A 100 -9.39 -20.08 -8.10
N VAL A 101 -10.42 -20.59 -7.44
CA VAL A 101 -10.72 -20.34 -6.01
C VAL A 101 -9.56 -20.72 -5.08
N HIS A 102 -8.80 -21.77 -5.38
CA HIS A 102 -7.66 -22.19 -4.56
C HIS A 102 -6.56 -21.13 -4.52
N THR A 103 -6.28 -20.49 -5.66
CA THR A 103 -5.28 -19.42 -5.77
C THR A 103 -5.74 -18.17 -5.04
N LEU A 104 -7.02 -17.80 -5.19
CA LEU A 104 -7.62 -16.68 -4.47
C LEU A 104 -7.59 -16.88 -2.94
N GLY A 105 -7.91 -18.09 -2.48
CA GLY A 105 -7.84 -18.44 -1.06
C GLY A 105 -6.44 -18.33 -0.47
N LYS A 106 -5.40 -18.70 -1.24
CA LYS A 106 -4.00 -18.50 -0.83
C LYS A 106 -3.67 -17.01 -0.67
N LYS A 107 -4.07 -16.17 -1.63
CA LYS A 107 -3.83 -14.72 -1.55
C LYS A 107 -4.52 -14.09 -0.35
N ILE A 108 -5.76 -14.46 -0.04
CA ILE A 108 -6.45 -13.98 1.18
C ILE A 108 -5.67 -14.36 2.44
N LEU A 109 -5.19 -15.60 2.53
CA LEU A 109 -4.43 -16.05 3.70
C LEU A 109 -3.08 -15.33 3.82
N GLU A 110 -2.42 -15.06 2.70
CA GLU A 110 -1.19 -14.26 2.62
C GLU A 110 -1.44 -12.83 3.13
N GLU A 111 -2.42 -12.12 2.57
CA GLU A 111 -2.70 -10.74 2.99
C GLU A 111 -3.18 -10.66 4.44
N ALA A 112 -3.92 -11.66 4.94
CA ALA A 112 -4.30 -11.69 6.35
C ALA A 112 -3.07 -11.79 7.28
N GLY A 113 -2.03 -12.50 6.85
CA GLY A 113 -0.75 -12.53 7.54
C GLY A 113 -0.01 -11.19 7.46
N GLU A 114 0.02 -10.55 6.28
CA GLU A 114 0.65 -9.24 6.10
C GLU A 114 -0.07 -8.14 6.90
N VAL A 115 -1.41 -8.14 6.92
CA VAL A 115 -2.21 -7.24 7.78
C VAL A 115 -1.87 -7.42 9.25
N TRP A 116 -1.76 -8.66 9.73
CA TRP A 116 -1.40 -8.91 11.12
C TRP A 116 0.00 -8.36 11.44
N LEU A 117 1.00 -8.65 10.61
CA LEU A 117 2.36 -8.15 10.79
C LEU A 117 2.42 -6.61 10.74
N ALA A 118 1.74 -6.00 9.77
CA ALA A 118 1.70 -4.56 9.63
C ALA A 118 1.04 -3.89 10.84
N ALA A 119 -0.03 -4.48 11.37
CA ALA A 119 -0.72 -3.97 12.55
C ALA A 119 0.15 -3.99 13.81
N GLU A 120 1.11 -4.93 13.92
CA GLU A 120 2.01 -5.02 15.06
C GLU A 120 3.29 -4.17 14.92
N HIS A 121 3.75 -3.94 13.69
CA HIS A 121 5.14 -3.51 13.47
C HIS A 121 5.33 -2.35 12.48
N GLU A 122 4.32 -1.99 11.71
CA GLU A 122 4.45 -1.04 10.60
C GLU A 122 3.60 0.22 10.82
N PRO A 123 3.88 1.33 10.12
CA PRO A 123 3.07 2.54 10.22
C PRO A 123 1.68 2.35 9.59
N ASP A 124 0.73 3.21 10.00
CA ASP A 124 -0.66 3.19 9.54
C ASP A 124 -0.83 3.14 8.00
N GLU A 125 0.07 3.80 7.27
CA GLU A 125 0.05 3.78 5.79
C GLU A 125 0.26 2.37 5.23
N ALA A 126 1.23 1.63 5.79
CA ALA A 126 1.51 0.26 5.37
C ALA A 126 0.36 -0.67 5.79
N LEU A 127 -0.19 -0.50 7.00
CA LEU A 127 -1.36 -1.24 7.43
C LEU A 127 -2.57 -0.99 6.52
N ALA A 128 -2.81 0.27 6.13
CA ALA A 128 -3.88 0.63 5.21
C ALA A 128 -3.69 -0.02 3.83
N GLU A 129 -2.44 -0.09 3.34
CA GLU A 129 -2.10 -0.80 2.10
C GLU A 129 -2.47 -2.28 2.19
N GLU A 130 -2.05 -2.99 3.23
CA GLU A 130 -2.35 -4.43 3.35
C GLU A 130 -3.84 -4.71 3.58
N ILE A 131 -4.54 -3.87 4.36
CA ILE A 131 -6.00 -3.97 4.50
C ILE A 131 -6.66 -3.78 3.14
N SER A 132 -6.20 -2.82 2.32
CA SER A 132 -6.76 -2.59 0.99
C SER A 132 -6.60 -3.82 0.07
N GLN A 133 -5.45 -4.49 0.13
CA GLN A 133 -5.18 -5.71 -0.64
C GLN A 133 -6.05 -6.87 -0.15
N LEU A 134 -6.19 -7.05 1.16
CA LEU A 134 -7.06 -8.07 1.74
C LEU A 134 -8.52 -7.87 1.31
N LEU A 135 -9.02 -6.64 1.34
CA LEU A 135 -10.38 -6.32 0.89
C LEU A 135 -10.55 -6.57 -0.61
N TYR A 136 -9.56 -6.21 -1.43
CA TYR A 136 -9.56 -6.53 -2.87
C TYR A 136 -9.68 -8.04 -3.11
N TRP A 137 -8.81 -8.87 -2.51
CA TRP A 137 -8.84 -10.31 -2.74
C TRP A 137 -10.12 -10.98 -2.21
N THR A 138 -10.66 -10.45 -1.10
CA THR A 138 -11.94 -10.89 -0.56
C THR A 138 -13.06 -10.64 -1.58
N GLN A 139 -13.13 -9.45 -2.18
CA GLN A 139 -14.12 -9.14 -3.21
C GLN A 139 -13.92 -9.98 -4.49
N VAL A 140 -12.68 -10.22 -4.93
CA VAL A 140 -12.43 -11.10 -6.09
C VAL A 140 -12.90 -12.53 -5.81
N LEU A 141 -12.71 -13.06 -4.60
CA LEU A 141 -13.23 -14.37 -4.22
C LEU A 141 -14.77 -14.40 -4.20
N MET A 142 -15.41 -13.33 -3.72
CA MET A 142 -16.87 -13.19 -3.77
C MET A 142 -17.37 -13.28 -5.21
N VAL A 143 -16.76 -12.54 -6.14
CA VAL A 143 -17.08 -12.60 -7.58
C VAL A 143 -16.87 -14.01 -8.14
N ALA A 144 -15.73 -14.65 -7.83
CA ALA A 144 -15.41 -16.01 -8.28
C ALA A 144 -16.43 -17.07 -7.79
N ARG A 145 -17.06 -16.81 -6.63
CA ARG A 145 -18.06 -17.69 -6.02
C ARG A 145 -19.50 -17.30 -6.32
N GLY A 146 -19.73 -16.20 -7.04
CA GLY A 146 -21.05 -15.69 -7.36
C GLY A 146 -21.82 -15.12 -6.15
N LEU A 147 -21.11 -14.61 -5.14
CA LEU A 147 -21.73 -13.95 -3.99
C LEU A 147 -22.00 -12.48 -4.28
N THR A 148 -23.10 -11.96 -3.76
CA THR A 148 -23.43 -10.53 -3.78
C THR A 148 -22.97 -9.84 -2.50
N LEU A 149 -22.86 -8.50 -2.51
CA LEU A 149 -22.64 -7.74 -1.28
C LEU A 149 -23.75 -7.96 -0.27
N ASP A 150 -25.01 -8.03 -0.72
CA ASP A 150 -26.16 -8.31 0.16
C ASP A 150 -26.03 -9.66 0.88
N ASP A 151 -25.45 -10.68 0.24
CA ASP A 151 -25.21 -11.98 0.87
C ASP A 151 -24.26 -11.86 2.08
N ILE A 152 -23.30 -10.95 2.02
CA ILE A 152 -22.34 -10.67 3.09
C ILE A 152 -22.93 -9.71 4.12
N TYR A 153 -23.53 -8.61 3.69
CA TYR A 153 -24.08 -7.58 4.57
C TYR A 153 -25.19 -8.09 5.47
N ARG A 154 -25.97 -9.09 5.04
CA ARG A 154 -26.97 -9.77 5.89
C ARG A 154 -26.36 -10.63 7.01
N LYS A 155 -25.03 -10.74 7.09
CA LYS A 155 -24.29 -11.54 8.09
C LYS A 155 -23.45 -10.69 9.05
N LEU A 156 -23.40 -9.37 8.85
CA LEU A 156 -22.75 -8.41 9.73
C LEU A 156 -23.75 -7.94 10.81
#